data_AF-A0A7C3ASQ3-F1
#
_entry.id   AF-A0A7C3ASQ3-F1
#
_cell.length_a   1.000
_cell.length_b   1.000
_cell.length_c   1.000
_cell.angle_alpha   90.00
_cell.angle_beta   90.00
_cell.angle_gamma   90.00
#
_symmetry.space_group_name_H-M   'P 1'
#
loop_
_entity.id
_entity.type
_entity.pdbx_description
1 polymer ?
#
loop_
_entity_poly.entity_id
_entity_poly.type
_entity_poly.pdbx_seq_one_letter_code
_entity_poly.pdbx_strand_id
1 'polypeptide(L)' 'MATIDYISVADAETLDELDTVNPPALMSLAVRIGKTRLINNVVVEWELGMV' A
#
# COMPACT_ATOMS: atom_id res chain seq x y z
N MET A 1 14.90 -14.77 7.10
CA MET A 1 13.45 -14.73 7.41
C MET A 1 12.96 -13.31 7.19
N ALA A 2 11.79 -13.16 6.59
CA ALA A 2 11.13 -11.87 6.37
C ALA A 2 9.87 -11.81 7.25
N THR A 3 9.72 -10.73 8.02
CA THR A 3 8.57 -10.51 8.90
C THR A 3 7.85 -9.24 8.48
N ILE A 4 6.56 -9.34 8.19
CA ILE A 4 5.74 -8.18 7.83
C ILE A 4 5.52 -7.36 9.11
N ASP A 5 5.92 -6.09 9.08
CA ASP A 5 5.67 -5.13 10.16
C ASP A 5 4.32 -4.43 9.97
N TYR A 6 3.96 -4.12 8.72
CA TYR A 6 2.78 -3.31 8.39
C TYR A 6 2.37 -3.49 6.92
N ILE A 7 1.07 -3.58 6.67
CA ILE A 7 0.47 -3.47 5.34
C ILE A 7 -0.82 -2.66 5.46
N SER A 8 -1.02 -1.68 4.58
CA SER A 8 -2.26 -0.91 4.51
C SER A 8 -2.58 -0.48 3.09
N VAL A 9 -3.85 -0.16 2.87
CA VAL A 9 -4.32 0.60 1.71
C VAL A 9 -5.02 1.83 2.24
N ALA A 10 -4.64 3.00 1.75
CA ALA A 10 -5.17 4.28 2.17
C ALA A 10 -5.54 5.13 0.96
N ASP A 11 -6.41 6.12 1.16
CA ASP A 11 -6.66 7.16 0.18
C ASP A 11 -5.34 7.87 -0.17
N ALA A 12 -5.10 8.12 -1.46
CA ALA A 12 -3.80 8.59 -1.94
C ALA A 12 -3.47 10.04 -1.51
N GLU A 13 -4.46 10.84 -1.15
CA GLU A 13 -4.27 12.24 -0.77
C GLU A 13 -4.35 12.44 0.75
N THR A 14 -5.36 11.86 1.38
CA THR A 14 -5.66 12.05 2.81
C THR A 14 -4.89 11.09 3.71
N LEU A 15 -4.44 9.95 3.17
CA LEU A 15 -3.83 8.83 3.91
C LEU A 15 -4.78 8.13 4.90
N ASP A 16 -6.08 8.40 4.82
CA ASP A 16 -7.09 7.68 5.60
C ASP A 16 -7.18 6.22 5.11
N GLU A 17 -7.18 5.27 6.04
CA GLU A 17 -7.29 3.84 5.69
C GLU A 17 -8.63 3.55 5.01
N LEU A 18 -8.57 2.73 3.96
CA LEU A 18 -9.73 2.38 3.15
C LEU A 18 -10.23 0.98 3.49
N ASP A 19 -11.50 0.88 3.88
CA ASP A 19 -12.20 -0.42 4.00
C ASP A 19 -12.48 -1.06 2.63
N THR A 20 -12.58 -0.23 1.59
CA THR A 20 -12.78 -0.67 0.20
C THR A 20 -11.91 0.17 -0.72
N VAL A 21 -11.13 -0.49 -1.57
CA VAL A 21 -10.17 0.17 -2.45
C VAL A 21 -10.92 1.03 -3.47
N ASN A 22 -10.67 2.34 -3.43
CA ASN A 22 -11.12 3.31 -4.41
C ASN A 22 -9.91 4.08 -4.96
N PRO A 23 -9.33 3.62 -6.08
CA PRO A 23 -8.26 4.30 -6.78
C PRO A 23 -8.56 5.79 -7.11
N PRO A 24 -7.55 6.68 -7.04
CA PRO A 24 -6.17 6.37 -6.68
C PRO A 24 -6.01 6.04 -5.19
N ALA A 25 -5.34 4.92 -4.90
CA ALA A 25 -5.14 4.44 -3.53
C ALA A 25 -3.67 4.11 -3.29
N LEU A 26 -3.13 4.47 -2.13
CA LEU A 26 -1.76 4.19 -1.75
C LEU A 26 -1.69 2.86 -0.97
N MET A 27 -1.07 1.84 -1.57
CA MET A 27 -0.72 0.61 -0.86
C MET A 27 0.67 0.76 -0.24
N SER A 28 0.78 0.57 1.07
CA SER A 28 2.03 0.68 1.82
C SER A 28 2.43 -0.64 2.47
N LEU A 29 3.72 -0.95 2.48
CA LEU A 29 4.30 -2.15 3.08
C LEU A 29 5.56 -1.80 3.88
N ALA A 30 5.67 -2.35 5.08
CA ALA A 30 6.91 -2.43 5.82
C ALA A 30 7.24 -3.88 6.16
N VAL A 31 8.49 -4.28 5.93
CA VAL A 31 8.98 -5.64 6.18
C VAL A 31 10.36 -5.60 6.82
N ARG A 32 10.62 -6.50 7.76
CA ARG A 32 11.95 -6.73 8.33
C ARG A 32 12.60 -7.94 7.67
N ILE A 33 13.79 -7.74 7.10
CA ILE A 33 14.65 -8.81 6.60
C ILE A 33 15.90 -8.85 7.47
N GLY A 34 15.98 -9.85 8.34
CA GLY A 34 17.00 -9.88 9.39
C GLY A 34 16.85 -8.69 10.34
N LYS A 35 17.87 -7.82 10.40
CA LYS A 35 17.85 -6.58 11.21
C LYS A 35 17.38 -5.35 10.43
N THR A 36 17.35 -5.45 9.11
CA THR A 36 17.02 -4.32 8.23
C THR A 36 15.52 -4.17 8.08
N ARG A 37 15.01 -2.95 8.25
CA ARG A 37 13.60 -2.62 7.99
C ARG A 37 13.49 -1.92 6.65
N LEU A 38 12.76 -2.53 5.71
CA LEU A 38 12.48 -1.99 4.40
C LEU A 38 11.05 -1.44 4.38
N ILE A 39 10.85 -0.35 3.66
CA ILE A 39 9.54 0.21 3.36
C ILE A 39 9.38 0.31 1.85
N ASN A 40 8.15 0.16 1.38
CA ASN A 40 7.78 0.42 0.00
C ASN A 40 6.31 0.87 -0.05
N ASN A 41 5.97 1.62 -1.08
CA ASN A 41 4.59 1.96 -1.39
C ASN A 41 4.39 1.98 -2.91
N VAL A 42 3.14 1.84 -3.34
CA VAL A 42 2.74 1.97 -4.74
C VAL A 42 1.36 2.62 -4.80
N VAL A 43 1.15 3.52 -5.76
CA VAL A 43 -0.16 4.07 -6.08
C VAL A 43 -0.87 3.09 -7.03
N VAL A 44 -2.08 2.70 -6.65
CA VAL A 44 -2.96 1.83 -7.43
C VAL A 44 -3.96 2.71 -8.16
N GLU A 45 -4.08 2.51 -9.47
CA GLU A 45 -4.93 3.28 -10.39
C GLU A 45 -5.95 2.34 -11.07
N TRP A 46 -7.04 2.91 -11.61
CA TRP A 46 -7.89 2.17 -12.53
C TRP A 46 -7.17 1.97 -13.87
N GLU A 47 -7.21 0.76 -14.40
CA GLU A 47 -6.77 0.53 -15.77
C GLU A 47 -7.85 1.06 -16.72
N LEU A 48 -7.48 2.00 -17.60
CA LEU A 48 -8.34 2.55 -18.64
C LEU A 48 -8.69 1.45 -19.66
N GLY A 49 -9.69 0.64 -19.34
CA GLY A 49 -10.14 -0.48 -20.17
C GLY A 49 -11.47 -1.12 -19.76
N MET A 50 -12.17 -0.56 -18.76
CA MET A 50 -13.51 -1.03 -18.38
C MET A 50 -14.51 0.13 -18.41
N VAL A 51 -14.84 0.56 -19.63
CA VAL A 51 -16.13 1.15 -20.03
C VAL A 51 -16.55 0.55 -21.36
#